data_AF-A0A2V7VQD4-F1
#
_entry.id   AF-A0A2V7VQD4-F1
#
_cell.length_a   1.000
_cell.length_b   1.000
_cell.length_c   1.000
_cell.angle_alpha   90.00
_cell.angle_beta   90.00
_cell.angle_gamma   90.00
#
_symmetry.space_group_name_H-M   'P 1'
#
loop_
_entity.id
_entity.type
_entity.pdbx_description
1 polymer ?
#
loop_
_entity_poly.entity_id
_entity_poly.type
_entity_poly.pdbx_seq_one_letter_code
_entity_poly.pdbx_strand_id
1 'polypeptide(L)'
;ALHELEAAAGEAREAFRRGDTAAATRALGRVLAIDPRHPVAGELNAALNQHFRAQAEEARARMARARGEAEQARARSIEEFPQAARIADGADELLRKGQFAEATQRFLEAGDAFDRARRAAEVAAAVAAANAARAQTVQSLPSARPSAPTSAAPSLAPPSQAPSLPPAGHPLSVPVAVPPAAAPGPESSVRHVIADYARAIETHDVALFKTIKPDLSAEDEKRLQEAFKAIQSQQVGITIDAVEIDGAQAMVRVSRRDTINGKPQRPQQQTFRLAQKGGAWSIQSIGQ
;
A
#
# COMPACT_ATOMS: atom_id res chain seq x y z
N ALA A 1 5.42 -44.34 -26.79
CA ALA A 1 6.28 -43.33 -27.44
C ALA A 1 5.56 -42.52 -28.53
N LEU A 2 5.48 -42.97 -29.79
CA LEU A 2 4.85 -42.19 -30.89
C LEU A 2 3.36 -41.88 -30.64
N HIS A 3 2.59 -42.88 -30.20
CA HIS A 3 1.17 -42.70 -29.87
C HIS A 3 0.91 -41.78 -28.66
N GLU A 4 1.84 -41.77 -27.69
CA GLU A 4 1.77 -40.87 -26.52
C GLU A 4 2.15 -39.43 -26.88
N LEU A 5 3.08 -39.25 -27.81
CA LEU A 5 3.49 -37.95 -28.34
C LEU A 5 2.32 -37.28 -29.07
N GLU A 6 1.64 -38.00 -29.96
CA GLU A 6 0.47 -37.48 -30.68
C GLU A 6 -0.72 -37.20 -29.74
N ALA A 7 -0.94 -38.06 -28.74
CA ALA A 7 -1.96 -37.81 -27.72
C ALA A 7 -1.65 -36.55 -26.88
N ALA A 8 -0.41 -36.37 -26.44
CA ALA A 8 0.02 -35.19 -25.69
C ALA A 8 -0.03 -33.92 -26.56
N ALA A 9 0.30 -34.02 -27.85
CA ALA A 9 0.17 -32.94 -28.82
C ALA A 9 -1.30 -32.52 -29.04
N GLY A 10 -2.20 -33.50 -29.13
CA GLY A 10 -3.65 -33.27 -29.21
C GLY A 10 -4.21 -32.59 -27.96
N GLU A 11 -3.86 -33.11 -26.77
CA GLU A 11 -4.22 -32.51 -25.48
C GLU A 11 -3.75 -31.05 -25.39
N ALA A 12 -2.50 -30.76 -25.79
CA ALA A 12 -1.95 -29.41 -25.71
C ALA A 12 -2.71 -28.41 -26.58
N ARG A 13 -3.04 -28.81 -27.82
CA ARG A 13 -3.85 -27.99 -28.75
C ARG A 13 -5.27 -27.77 -28.26
N GLU A 14 -5.88 -28.78 -27.65
CA GLU A 14 -7.24 -28.71 -27.13
C GLU A 14 -7.33 -27.90 -25.83
N ALA A 15 -6.37 -28.06 -24.93
CA ALA A 15 -6.21 -27.22 -23.75
C ALA A 15 -6.03 -25.74 -24.13
N PHE A 16 -5.19 -25.47 -25.14
CA PHE A 16 -5.00 -24.11 -25.65
C PHE A 16 -6.28 -23.53 -26.27
N ARG A 17 -7.02 -24.31 -27.08
CA ARG A 17 -8.33 -23.88 -27.63
C ARG A 17 -9.38 -23.58 -26.55
N ARG A 18 -9.29 -24.24 -25.40
CA ARG A 18 -10.16 -23.99 -24.24
C ARG A 18 -9.69 -22.82 -23.36
N GLY A 19 -8.56 -22.20 -23.67
CA GLY A 19 -7.96 -21.12 -22.86
C GLY A 19 -7.24 -21.61 -21.60
N ASP A 20 -7.04 -22.93 -21.45
CA ASP A 20 -6.36 -23.50 -20.29
C ASP A 20 -4.85 -23.56 -20.55
N THR A 21 -4.19 -22.42 -20.38
CA THR A 21 -2.76 -22.24 -20.62
C THR A 21 -1.91 -23.12 -19.70
N ALA A 22 -2.38 -23.42 -18.48
CA ALA A 22 -1.70 -24.28 -17.53
C ALA A 22 -1.71 -25.75 -17.97
N ALA A 23 -2.85 -26.25 -18.45
CA ALA A 23 -2.92 -27.57 -19.07
C ALA A 23 -2.11 -27.65 -20.38
N ALA A 24 -2.17 -26.62 -21.22
CA ALA A 24 -1.41 -26.55 -22.47
C ALA A 24 0.11 -26.59 -22.22
N THR A 25 0.60 -25.88 -21.21
CA THR A 25 2.03 -25.85 -20.85
C THR A 25 2.50 -27.19 -20.29
N ARG A 26 1.69 -27.85 -19.45
CA ARG A 26 2.00 -29.20 -18.95
C ARG A 26 2.03 -30.25 -20.06
N ALA A 27 1.07 -30.20 -20.98
CA ALA A 27 1.04 -31.10 -22.13
C ALA A 27 2.23 -30.86 -23.08
N LEU A 28 2.60 -29.59 -23.31
CA LEU A 28 3.81 -29.23 -24.06
C LEU A 28 5.08 -29.75 -23.40
N GLY A 29 5.20 -29.67 -22.07
CA GLY A 29 6.33 -30.22 -21.33
C GLY A 29 6.47 -31.74 -21.51
N ARG A 30 5.35 -32.47 -21.57
CA ARG A 30 5.36 -33.91 -21.92
C ARG A 30 5.85 -34.14 -23.35
N VAL A 31 5.38 -33.35 -24.31
CA VAL A 31 5.82 -33.47 -25.73
C VAL A 31 7.31 -33.20 -25.86
N LEU A 32 7.82 -32.12 -25.26
CA LEU A 32 9.24 -31.75 -25.30
C LEU A 32 10.14 -32.77 -24.58
N ALA A 33 9.63 -33.46 -23.55
CA ALA A 33 10.36 -34.52 -22.86
C ALA A 33 10.53 -35.79 -23.73
N ILE A 34 9.60 -36.04 -24.66
CA ILE A 34 9.64 -37.20 -25.57
C ILE A 34 10.39 -36.83 -26.85
N ASP A 35 10.06 -35.68 -27.47
CA ASP A 35 10.74 -35.16 -28.66
C ASP A 35 10.89 -33.62 -28.56
N PRO A 36 12.10 -33.13 -28.27
CA PRO A 36 12.38 -31.69 -28.18
C PRO A 36 12.26 -30.91 -29.49
N ARG A 37 12.28 -31.59 -30.64
CA ARG A 37 12.25 -30.96 -31.99
C ARG A 37 10.89 -31.13 -32.67
N HIS A 38 9.87 -31.56 -31.93
CA HIS A 38 8.56 -31.82 -32.47
C HIS A 38 7.90 -30.54 -33.02
N PRO A 39 7.31 -30.57 -34.24
CA PRO A 39 6.72 -29.39 -34.87
C PRO A 39 5.59 -28.76 -34.03
N VAL A 40 4.84 -29.57 -33.26
CA VAL A 40 3.77 -29.05 -32.40
C VAL A 40 4.31 -28.12 -31.31
N ALA A 41 5.56 -28.28 -30.87
CA ALA A 41 6.14 -27.42 -29.87
C ALA A 41 6.39 -26.02 -30.42
N GLY A 42 6.82 -25.93 -31.69
CA GLY A 42 6.94 -24.67 -32.42
C GLY A 42 5.59 -23.98 -32.63
N GLU A 43 4.58 -24.72 -33.08
CA GLU A 43 3.22 -24.19 -33.27
C GLU A 43 2.58 -23.71 -31.97
N LEU A 44 2.67 -24.51 -30.89
CA LEU A 44 2.08 -24.17 -29.62
C LEU A 44 2.81 -22.99 -28.96
N ASN A 45 4.14 -22.93 -29.05
CA ASN A 45 4.91 -21.78 -28.57
C ASN A 45 4.54 -20.50 -29.33
N ALA A 46 4.39 -20.56 -30.66
CA ALA A 46 3.93 -19.43 -31.46
C ALA A 46 2.50 -18.99 -31.07
N ALA A 47 1.61 -19.96 -30.82
CA ALA A 47 0.25 -19.70 -30.38
C ALA A 47 0.20 -19.07 -28.97
N LEU A 48 0.97 -19.59 -28.00
CA LEU A 48 1.10 -18.97 -26.67
C LEU A 48 1.66 -17.56 -26.77
N ASN A 49 2.67 -17.34 -27.61
CA ASN A 49 3.27 -16.02 -27.78
C ASN A 49 2.28 -15.00 -28.37
N GLN A 50 1.46 -15.41 -29.34
CA GLN A 50 0.35 -14.61 -29.86
C GLN A 50 -0.69 -14.29 -28.77
N HIS A 51 -1.02 -15.27 -27.92
CA HIS A 51 -1.97 -15.06 -26.83
C HIS A 51 -1.45 -14.08 -25.78
N PHE A 52 -0.21 -14.27 -25.30
CA PHE A 52 0.40 -13.35 -24.34
C PHE A 52 0.55 -11.94 -24.92
N ARG A 53 0.85 -11.82 -26.22
CA ARG A 53 0.88 -10.52 -26.90
C ARG A 53 -0.48 -9.83 -26.85
N ALA A 54 -1.55 -10.54 -27.21
CA ALA A 54 -2.91 -10.01 -27.12
C ALA A 54 -3.25 -9.57 -25.69
N GLN A 55 -2.94 -10.39 -24.68
CA GLN A 55 -3.14 -10.04 -23.27
C GLN A 55 -2.35 -8.81 -22.85
N ALA A 56 -1.10 -8.66 -23.30
CA ALA A 56 -0.28 -7.50 -23.00
C ALA A 56 -0.83 -6.21 -23.64
N GLU A 57 -1.34 -6.30 -24.88
CA GLU A 57 -1.98 -5.18 -25.57
C GLU A 57 -3.31 -4.79 -24.89
N GLU A 58 -4.10 -5.76 -24.44
CA GLU A 58 -5.31 -5.50 -23.64
C GLU A 58 -4.97 -4.84 -22.30
N ALA A 59 -3.95 -5.34 -21.60
CA ALA A 59 -3.48 -4.75 -20.34
C ALA A 59 -2.98 -3.30 -20.55
N ARG A 60 -2.24 -3.05 -21.64
CA ARG A 60 -1.80 -1.71 -22.04
C ARG A 60 -2.98 -0.78 -22.31
N ALA A 61 -4.00 -1.25 -23.03
CA ALA A 61 -5.20 -0.46 -23.30
C ALA A 61 -5.98 -0.14 -22.02
N ARG A 62 -6.10 -1.10 -21.09
CA ARG A 62 -6.73 -0.89 -19.77
C ARG A 62 -5.94 0.13 -18.95
N MET A 63 -4.62 0.00 -18.87
CA MET A 63 -3.75 0.96 -18.18
C MET A 63 -3.88 2.37 -18.77
N ALA A 64 -3.92 2.51 -20.11
CA ALA A 64 -4.06 3.80 -20.76
C ALA A 64 -5.39 4.49 -20.40
N ARG A 65 -6.48 3.73 -20.26
CA ARG A 65 -7.77 4.27 -19.76
C ARG A 65 -7.63 4.76 -18.32
N ALA A 66 -7.07 3.94 -17.43
CA ALA A 66 -6.86 4.32 -16.02
C ALA A 66 -5.98 5.57 -15.89
N ARG A 67 -4.92 5.68 -16.71
CA ARG A 67 -4.09 6.88 -16.80
C ARG A 67 -4.91 8.10 -17.23
N GLY A 68 -5.70 7.99 -18.30
CA GLY A 68 -6.55 9.09 -18.77
C GLY A 68 -7.59 9.52 -17.72
N GLU A 69 -8.16 8.59 -16.97
CA GLU A 69 -9.07 8.89 -15.85
C GLU A 69 -8.34 9.61 -14.69
N ALA A 70 -7.15 9.15 -14.32
CA ALA A 70 -6.31 9.79 -13.32
C ALA A 70 -5.91 11.23 -13.75
N GLU A 71 -5.60 11.44 -15.02
CA GLU A 71 -5.28 12.76 -15.56
C GLU A 71 -6.48 13.71 -15.51
N GLN A 72 -7.69 13.23 -15.82
CA GLN A 72 -8.93 13.99 -15.69
C GLN A 72 -9.22 14.39 -14.24
N ALA A 73 -8.90 13.51 -13.28
CA ALA A 73 -8.96 13.80 -11.85
C ALA A 73 -7.84 14.74 -11.35
N ARG A 74 -6.97 15.24 -12.25
CA ARG A 74 -5.78 16.06 -11.93
C ARG A 74 -4.78 15.34 -11.03
N ALA A 75 -4.71 14.01 -11.11
CA ALA A 75 -3.77 13.20 -10.33
C ALA A 75 -2.30 13.39 -10.73
N ARG A 76 -2.00 14.13 -11.81
CA ARG A 76 -0.63 14.43 -12.25
C ARG A 76 0.23 15.10 -11.16
N SER A 77 -0.39 15.79 -10.21
CA SER A 77 0.29 16.41 -9.06
C SER A 77 0.44 15.48 -7.85
N ILE A 78 -0.12 14.27 -7.90
CA ILE A 78 0.04 13.24 -6.86
C ILE A 78 1.32 12.45 -7.17
N GLU A 79 2.17 12.23 -6.16
CA GLU A 79 3.47 11.55 -6.29
C GLU A 79 3.36 10.13 -6.88
N GLU A 80 2.22 9.46 -6.66
CA GLU A 80 1.94 8.13 -7.21
C GLU A 80 1.81 8.12 -8.74
N PHE A 81 1.39 9.22 -9.37
CA PHE A 81 1.19 9.31 -10.82
C PHE A 81 2.52 9.20 -11.61
N PRO A 82 3.59 9.98 -11.33
CA PRO A 82 4.86 9.81 -12.02
C PRO A 82 5.52 8.46 -11.72
N GLN A 83 5.27 7.84 -10.56
CA GLN A 83 5.74 6.49 -10.30
C GLN A 83 5.03 5.46 -11.19
N ALA A 84 3.69 5.54 -11.31
CA ALA A 84 2.91 4.71 -12.22
C ALA A 84 3.36 4.86 -13.68
N ALA A 85 3.69 6.08 -14.11
CA ALA A 85 4.22 6.34 -15.45
C ALA A 85 5.54 5.61 -15.71
N ARG A 86 6.49 5.60 -14.76
CA ARG A 86 7.76 4.86 -14.90
C ARG A 86 7.54 3.35 -15.04
N ILE A 87 6.57 2.79 -14.32
CA ILE A 87 6.22 1.37 -14.43
C ILE A 87 5.65 1.09 -15.82
N ALA A 88 4.79 1.98 -16.34
CA ALA A 88 4.23 1.87 -17.69
C ALA A 88 5.30 1.96 -18.80
N ASP A 89 6.28 2.85 -18.68
CA ASP A 89 7.41 2.92 -19.61
C ASP A 89 8.24 1.62 -19.61
N GLY A 90 8.51 1.06 -18.42
CA GLY A 90 9.17 -0.25 -18.30
C GLY A 90 8.36 -1.38 -18.91
N ALA A 91 7.03 -1.36 -18.77
CA ALA A 91 6.14 -2.33 -19.41
C ALA A 91 6.16 -2.24 -20.95
N ASP A 92 6.22 -1.03 -21.51
CA ASP A 92 6.32 -0.81 -22.96
C ASP A 92 7.65 -1.34 -23.51
N GLU A 93 8.75 -1.20 -22.74
CA GLU A 93 10.03 -1.78 -23.11
C GLU A 93 9.98 -3.32 -23.11
N LEU A 94 9.38 -3.95 -22.10
CA LEU A 94 9.18 -5.40 -22.05
C LEU A 94 8.32 -5.90 -23.21
N LEU A 95 7.27 -5.15 -23.57
CA LEU A 95 6.43 -5.43 -24.73
C LEU A 95 7.27 -5.42 -26.03
N ARG A 96 8.11 -4.41 -26.22
CA ARG A 96 9.01 -4.31 -27.39
C ARG A 96 10.05 -5.42 -27.44
N LYS A 97 10.51 -5.89 -26.28
CA LYS A 97 11.44 -7.03 -26.14
C LYS A 97 10.76 -8.39 -26.39
N GLY A 98 9.44 -8.45 -26.56
CA GLY A 98 8.67 -9.69 -26.72
C GLY A 98 8.44 -10.45 -25.41
N GLN A 99 8.69 -9.82 -24.26
CA GLN A 99 8.46 -10.40 -22.94
C GLN A 99 7.01 -10.16 -22.49
N PHE A 100 6.06 -10.71 -23.25
CA PHE A 100 4.64 -10.33 -23.13
C PHE A 100 4.01 -10.67 -21.77
N ALA A 101 4.37 -11.81 -21.15
CA ALA A 101 3.86 -12.18 -19.84
C ALA A 101 4.29 -11.16 -18.75
N GLU A 102 5.57 -10.77 -18.78
CA GLU A 102 6.14 -9.80 -17.84
C GLU A 102 5.60 -8.38 -18.11
N ALA A 103 5.46 -8.01 -19.39
CA ALA A 103 4.84 -6.76 -19.81
C ALA A 103 3.39 -6.66 -19.32
N THR A 104 2.62 -7.74 -19.42
CA THR A 104 1.23 -7.82 -18.93
C THR A 104 1.18 -7.53 -17.44
N GLN A 105 2.03 -8.17 -16.64
CA GLN A 105 2.09 -7.94 -15.19
C GLN A 105 2.42 -6.47 -14.88
N ARG A 106 3.40 -5.87 -15.57
CA ARG A 106 3.77 -4.47 -15.35
C ARG A 106 2.69 -3.49 -15.80
N PHE A 107 1.96 -3.78 -16.87
CA PHE A 107 0.81 -2.95 -17.27
C PHE A 107 -0.32 -3.01 -16.25
N LEU A 108 -0.60 -4.18 -15.68
CA LEU A 108 -1.60 -4.32 -14.62
C LEU A 108 -1.20 -3.52 -13.37
N GLU A 109 0.05 -3.68 -12.92
CA GLU A 109 0.59 -2.92 -11.79
C GLU A 109 0.54 -1.40 -12.02
N ALA A 110 0.94 -0.94 -13.21
CA ALA A 110 0.84 0.47 -13.59
C ALA A 110 -0.62 0.96 -13.59
N GLY A 111 -1.55 0.16 -14.11
CA GLY A 111 -2.98 0.45 -14.09
C GLY A 111 -3.51 0.64 -12.66
N ASP A 112 -3.19 -0.30 -11.75
CA ASP A 112 -3.58 -0.21 -10.34
C ASP A 112 -2.98 1.03 -9.64
N ALA A 113 -1.74 1.38 -9.99
CA ALA A 113 -1.09 2.57 -9.46
C ALA A 113 -1.75 3.88 -9.96
N PHE A 114 -2.15 3.95 -11.24
CA PHE A 114 -2.94 5.08 -11.74
C PHE A 114 -4.31 5.17 -11.06
N ASP A 115 -4.96 4.04 -10.78
CA ASP A 115 -6.26 4.00 -10.11
C ASP A 115 -6.17 4.48 -8.65
N ARG A 116 -5.08 4.15 -7.95
CA ARG A 116 -4.77 4.73 -6.63
C ARG A 116 -4.53 6.23 -6.72
N ALA A 117 -3.70 6.68 -7.68
CA ALA A 117 -3.42 8.11 -7.87
C ALA A 117 -4.71 8.91 -8.18
N ARG A 118 -5.61 8.36 -8.99
CA ARG A 118 -6.94 8.93 -9.25
C ARG A 118 -7.71 9.13 -7.95
N ARG A 119 -7.88 8.07 -7.16
CA ARG A 119 -8.63 8.13 -5.90
C ARG A 119 -8.01 9.11 -4.91
N ALA A 120 -6.68 9.14 -4.82
CA ALA A 120 -5.97 10.12 -4.00
C ALA A 120 -6.25 11.56 -4.46
N ALA A 121 -6.28 11.81 -5.77
CA ALA A 121 -6.60 13.13 -6.32
C ALA A 121 -8.06 13.53 -6.07
N GLU A 122 -9.01 12.61 -6.19
CA GLU A 122 -10.43 12.83 -5.88
C GLU A 122 -10.63 13.19 -4.39
N VAL A 123 -9.96 12.47 -3.49
CA VAL A 123 -9.98 12.77 -2.05
C VAL A 123 -9.36 14.13 -1.77
N ALA A 124 -8.20 14.44 -2.38
CA ALA A 124 -7.55 15.74 -2.22
C ALA A 124 -8.44 16.89 -2.73
N ALA A 125 -9.13 16.70 -3.86
CA ALA A 125 -10.07 17.67 -4.40
C ALA A 125 -11.28 17.86 -3.48
N ALA A 126 -11.83 16.80 -2.91
CA ALA A 126 -12.94 16.88 -1.95
C ALA A 126 -12.55 17.62 -0.67
N VAL A 127 -11.36 17.36 -0.14
CA VAL A 127 -10.82 18.08 1.05
C VAL A 127 -10.58 19.55 0.73
N ALA A 128 -10.01 19.86 -0.44
CA ALA A 128 -9.82 21.25 -0.87
C ALA A 128 -11.14 22.01 -1.02
N ALA A 129 -12.16 21.36 -1.61
CA ALA A 129 -13.50 21.94 -1.75
C ALA A 129 -14.16 22.18 -0.38
N ALA A 130 -14.06 21.22 0.56
CA ALA A 130 -14.59 21.38 1.91
C ALA A 130 -13.90 22.53 2.68
N ASN A 131 -12.58 22.68 2.53
CA ASN A 131 -11.82 23.77 3.12
C ASN A 131 -12.20 25.13 2.51
N ALA A 132 -12.38 25.19 1.18
CA ALA A 132 -12.82 26.41 0.50
C ALA A 132 -14.24 26.83 0.96
N ALA A 133 -15.17 25.89 1.09
CA ALA A 133 -16.51 26.16 1.59
C ALA A 133 -16.48 26.71 3.03
N ARG A 134 -15.67 26.12 3.92
CA ARG A 134 -15.47 26.61 5.29
C ARG A 134 -14.89 28.03 5.33
N ALA A 135 -13.92 28.32 4.46
CA ALA A 135 -13.32 29.64 4.36
C ALA A 135 -14.35 30.72 3.92
N GLN A 136 -15.29 30.37 3.04
CA GLN A 136 -16.36 31.29 2.62
C GLN A 136 -17.39 31.55 3.74
N THR A 137 -17.68 30.55 4.59
CA THR A 137 -18.61 30.73 5.73
C THR A 137 -18.03 31.64 6.81
N VAL A 138 -16.73 31.57 7.11
CA VAL A 138 -16.12 32.47 8.12
C VAL A 138 -16.01 33.92 7.66
N GLN A 139 -15.93 34.16 6.34
CA GLN A 139 -15.82 35.50 5.77
C GLN A 139 -17.18 36.22 5.65
N SER A 140 -18.29 35.50 5.82
CA SER A 140 -19.66 36.03 5.73
C SER A 140 -20.33 36.27 7.09
N LEU A 141 -19.64 36.07 8.23
CA LEU A 141 -20.16 36.50 9.54
C LEU A 141 -20.18 38.03 9.64
N PRO A 142 -21.35 38.68 9.86
CA PRO A 142 -21.40 40.11 10.14
C PRO A 142 -20.64 40.40 11.43
N SER A 143 -19.71 41.36 11.38
CA SER A 143 -18.99 41.86 12.55
C SER A 143 -19.98 42.48 13.55
N ALA A 144 -20.44 41.70 14.53
CA ALA A 144 -21.07 42.25 15.72
C ALA A 144 -19.98 42.96 16.53
N ARG A 145 -20.04 44.31 16.52
CA ARG A 145 -19.19 45.20 17.34
C ARG A 145 -19.22 44.76 18.82
N PRO A 146 -18.07 44.51 19.45
CA PRO A 146 -18.01 44.44 20.90
C PRO A 146 -18.11 45.86 21.48
N SER A 147 -19.15 46.11 22.28
CA SER A 147 -19.26 47.30 23.13
C SER A 147 -18.32 47.16 24.33
N ALA A 148 -17.34 48.06 24.44
CA ALA A 148 -16.42 48.16 25.58
C ALA A 148 -17.08 48.85 26.78
N PRO A 149 -16.84 48.41 28.03
CA PRO A 149 -16.88 49.29 29.19
C PRO A 149 -15.46 49.79 29.56
N THR A 150 -15.37 51.10 29.78
CA THR A 150 -14.22 51.89 30.26
C THR A 150 -14.09 51.85 31.80
N SER A 151 -12.89 52.20 32.29
CA SER A 151 -12.46 52.61 33.67
C SER A 151 -11.82 51.52 34.53
N ALA A 152 -10.70 51.72 35.24
CA ALA A 152 -9.74 52.82 35.38
C ALA A 152 -8.48 52.28 36.09
N ALA A 153 -7.31 52.90 35.86
CA ALA A 153 -6.07 52.76 36.65
C ALA A 153 -5.95 53.97 37.62
N PRO A 154 -5.15 53.95 38.72
CA PRO A 154 -3.69 54.12 38.61
C PRO A 154 -2.78 53.49 39.71
N SER A 155 -1.54 53.16 39.28
CA SER A 155 -0.19 53.40 39.85
C SER A 155 0.22 53.01 41.29
N LEU A 156 1.37 52.31 41.44
CA LEU A 156 2.60 52.81 42.09
C LEU A 156 3.81 51.87 41.87
N ALA A 157 5.01 52.46 41.93
CA ALA A 157 6.27 52.08 41.27
C ALA A 157 7.31 51.35 42.20
N PRO A 158 8.57 51.05 41.75
CA PRO A 158 9.44 49.92 42.16
C PRO A 158 10.50 50.24 43.25
N PRO A 159 11.42 49.29 43.58
CA PRO A 159 12.82 49.56 43.24
C PRO A 159 13.64 48.37 42.71
N SER A 160 14.65 48.76 41.93
CA SER A 160 15.72 48.03 41.26
C SER A 160 16.65 47.25 42.19
N GLN A 161 17.18 46.11 41.70
CA GLN A 161 18.60 45.76 41.83
C GLN A 161 19.09 45.01 40.57
N ALA A 162 19.95 45.69 39.82
CA ALA A 162 21.05 45.17 39.00
C ALA A 162 22.27 46.00 39.44
N PRO A 163 23.53 45.52 39.43
CA PRO A 163 24.27 45.12 38.21
C PRO A 163 25.19 43.88 38.44
N SER A 164 25.71 43.16 37.44
CA SER A 164 26.77 43.61 36.52
C SER A 164 27.04 42.57 35.41
N LEU A 165 27.27 43.12 34.21
CA LEU A 165 27.60 42.59 32.87
C LEU A 165 29.14 42.33 32.70
N PRO A 166 29.74 42.02 31.51
CA PRO A 166 29.41 41.20 30.30
C PRO A 166 30.72 40.48 29.76
N PRO A 167 31.03 40.27 28.44
CA PRO A 167 30.28 40.00 27.20
C PRO A 167 30.79 38.75 26.39
N ALA A 168 30.13 38.54 25.25
CA ALA A 168 30.66 38.01 23.97
C ALA A 168 30.44 36.52 23.64
N GLY A 169 29.64 36.30 22.60
CA GLY A 169 29.61 35.02 21.88
C GLY A 169 28.31 34.73 21.13
N HIS A 170 27.82 35.63 20.27
CA HIS A 170 27.13 35.11 19.08
C HIS A 170 28.24 34.59 18.16
N PRO A 171 28.11 33.36 17.68
CA PRO A 171 27.75 33.28 16.27
C PRO A 171 26.76 32.13 15.96
N LEU A 172 25.85 32.46 15.05
CA LEU A 172 25.34 31.59 13.98
C LEU A 172 24.24 30.57 14.31
N SER A 173 23.13 30.77 13.58
CA SER A 173 22.20 29.78 13.06
C SER A 173 22.58 28.31 13.23
N VAL A 174 21.70 27.55 13.88
CA VAL A 174 21.41 26.18 13.46
C VAL A 174 19.94 26.11 13.04
N PRO A 175 19.65 25.57 11.84
CA PRO A 175 18.28 25.47 11.37
C PRO A 175 17.50 24.53 12.29
N VAL A 176 16.20 24.80 12.42
CA VAL A 176 15.20 23.76 12.69
C VAL A 176 15.61 22.55 11.86
N ALA A 177 15.99 21.45 12.52
CA ALA A 177 16.22 20.19 11.86
C ALA A 177 14.88 19.79 11.25
N VAL A 178 14.73 20.13 9.97
CA VAL A 178 13.84 19.46 9.03
C VAL A 178 14.07 17.97 9.27
N PRO A 179 13.04 17.16 9.58
CA PRO A 179 13.23 15.73 9.64
C PRO A 179 13.87 15.29 8.31
N PRO A 180 15.00 14.57 8.33
CA PRO A 180 15.62 14.13 7.11
C PRO A 180 14.60 13.27 6.36
N ALA A 181 14.33 13.65 5.11
CA ALA A 181 13.88 12.71 4.11
C ALA A 181 14.94 11.60 4.04
N ALA A 182 14.69 10.49 4.74
CA ALA A 182 15.66 9.41 4.93
C ALA A 182 15.05 8.06 4.53
N ALA A 183 15.15 7.72 3.24
CA ALA A 183 14.91 6.37 2.69
C ALA A 183 13.52 5.77 3.00
N PRO A 184 13.13 4.60 2.46
CA PRO A 184 12.16 3.76 3.15
C PRO A 184 12.79 3.33 4.49
N GLY A 185 12.67 4.20 5.50
CA GLY A 185 13.18 3.94 6.84
C GLY A 185 12.50 2.72 7.48
N PRO A 186 13.03 2.21 8.60
CA PRO A 186 12.43 1.09 9.35
C PRO A 186 10.93 1.28 9.62
N GLU A 187 10.48 2.54 9.69
CA GLU A 187 9.07 2.92 9.81
C GLU A 187 8.19 2.43 8.64
N SER A 188 8.69 2.44 7.40
CA SER A 188 7.95 1.91 6.24
C SER A 188 7.77 0.40 6.33
N SER A 189 8.81 -0.32 6.77
CA SER A 189 8.74 -1.76 7.01
C SER A 189 7.80 -2.10 8.17
N VAL A 190 7.81 -1.31 9.24
CA VAL A 190 6.88 -1.45 10.37
C VAL A 190 5.44 -1.21 9.91
N ARG A 191 5.18 -0.15 9.13
CA ARG A 191 3.86 0.11 8.54
C ARG A 191 3.41 -1.04 7.63
N HIS A 192 4.32 -1.61 6.85
CA HIS A 192 4.04 -2.76 5.99
C HIS A 192 3.66 -4.00 6.82
N VAL A 193 4.38 -4.27 7.91
CA VAL A 193 4.07 -5.38 8.83
C VAL A 193 2.69 -5.21 9.49
N ILE A 194 2.33 -3.98 9.88
CA ILE A 194 1.00 -3.70 10.44
C ILE A 194 -0.10 -3.83 9.39
N ALA A 195 0.14 -3.42 8.15
CA ALA A 195 -0.80 -3.59 7.04
C ALA A 195 -0.99 -5.08 6.69
N ASP A 196 0.10 -5.86 6.68
CA ASP A 196 0.05 -7.31 6.45
C ASP A 196 -0.69 -8.03 7.60
N TYR A 197 -0.50 -7.55 8.84
CA TYR A 197 -1.24 -8.03 10.01
C TYR A 197 -2.75 -7.73 9.90
N ALA A 198 -3.13 -6.53 9.49
CA ALA A 198 -4.54 -6.19 9.25
C ALA A 198 -5.14 -7.12 8.19
N ARG A 199 -4.43 -7.32 7.08
CA ARG A 199 -4.83 -8.21 6.00
C ARG A 199 -4.98 -9.65 6.46
N ALA A 200 -4.05 -10.16 7.26
CA ALA A 200 -4.10 -11.52 7.81
C ALA A 200 -5.37 -11.77 8.64
N ILE A 201 -5.83 -10.76 9.39
CA ILE A 201 -7.07 -10.85 10.16
C ILE A 201 -8.29 -10.77 9.24
N GLU A 202 -8.29 -9.85 8.26
CA GLU A 202 -9.41 -9.70 7.31
C GLU A 202 -9.60 -10.92 6.41
N THR A 203 -8.52 -11.55 5.95
CA THR A 203 -8.57 -12.75 5.10
C THR A 203 -8.66 -14.04 5.91
N HIS A 204 -8.68 -13.95 7.24
CA HIS A 204 -8.66 -15.09 8.16
C HIS A 204 -7.50 -16.06 7.90
N ASP A 205 -6.35 -15.53 7.48
CA ASP A 205 -5.20 -16.33 7.08
C ASP A 205 -4.25 -16.53 8.27
N VAL A 206 -4.43 -17.67 8.94
CA VAL A 206 -3.61 -18.07 10.08
C VAL A 206 -2.15 -18.36 9.67
N ALA A 207 -1.90 -18.77 8.43
CA ALA A 207 -0.55 -19.03 7.93
C ALA A 207 0.22 -17.71 7.67
N LEU A 208 -0.46 -16.70 7.14
CA LEU A 208 0.08 -15.34 7.03
C LEU A 208 0.36 -14.75 8.42
N PHE A 209 -0.56 -14.93 9.37
CA PHE A 209 -0.39 -14.46 10.74
C PHE A 209 0.83 -15.08 11.45
N LYS A 210 1.07 -16.38 11.23
CA LYS A 210 2.21 -17.12 11.77
C LYS A 210 3.54 -16.70 11.15
N THR A 211 3.52 -16.23 9.91
CA THR A 211 4.70 -15.65 9.23
C THR A 211 5.10 -14.31 9.85
N ILE A 212 4.11 -13.47 10.21
CA ILE A 212 4.35 -12.12 10.75
C ILE A 212 4.64 -12.15 12.26
N LYS A 213 4.00 -13.08 12.99
CA LYS A 213 4.21 -13.34 14.41
C LYS A 213 4.59 -14.82 14.61
N PRO A 214 5.87 -15.18 14.44
CA PRO A 214 6.33 -16.55 14.68
C PRO A 214 6.25 -16.95 16.15
N ASP A 215 6.18 -15.98 17.07
CA ASP A 215 6.00 -16.18 18.51
C ASP A 215 4.52 -16.27 18.89
N LEU A 216 3.72 -16.98 18.10
CA LEU A 216 2.32 -17.22 18.43
C LEU A 216 2.19 -18.43 19.35
N SER A 217 1.67 -18.22 20.56
CA SER A 217 1.30 -19.32 21.44
C SER A 217 0.16 -20.13 20.82
N ALA A 218 0.18 -21.45 21.01
CA ALA A 218 -0.87 -22.34 20.50
C ALA A 218 -2.27 -21.97 21.03
N GLU A 219 -2.34 -21.35 22.21
CA GLU A 219 -3.58 -20.82 22.80
C GLU A 219 -4.11 -19.61 22.05
N ASP A 220 -3.24 -18.70 21.62
CA ASP A 220 -3.61 -17.54 20.81
C ASP A 220 -4.01 -17.97 19.39
N GLU A 221 -3.30 -18.93 18.79
CA GLU A 221 -3.64 -19.53 17.49
C GLU A 221 -5.06 -20.13 17.52
N LYS A 222 -5.35 -20.92 18.56
CA LYS A 222 -6.65 -21.58 18.72
C LYS A 222 -7.76 -20.56 18.93
N ARG A 223 -7.55 -19.54 19.78
CA ARG A 223 -8.52 -18.45 19.97
C ARG A 223 -8.78 -17.68 18.68
N LEU A 224 -7.73 -17.42 17.89
CA LEU A 224 -7.86 -16.73 16.60
C LEU A 224 -8.64 -17.59 15.61
N GLN A 225 -8.35 -18.89 15.53
CA GLN A 225 -9.05 -19.82 14.66
C GLN A 225 -10.53 -19.98 15.04
N GLU A 226 -10.85 -20.04 16.34
CA GLU A 226 -12.22 -20.08 16.84
C GLU A 226 -12.96 -18.76 16.55
N ALA A 227 -12.30 -17.61 16.72
CA ALA A 227 -12.87 -16.30 16.37
C ALA A 227 -13.13 -16.18 14.85
N PHE A 228 -12.20 -16.62 14.00
CA PHE A 228 -12.37 -16.63 12.55
C PHE A 228 -13.49 -17.57 12.12
N LYS A 229 -13.65 -18.72 12.79
CA LYS A 229 -14.76 -19.64 12.52
C LYS A 229 -16.11 -19.05 12.93
N ALA A 230 -16.14 -18.20 13.97
CA ALA A 230 -17.34 -17.53 14.44
C ALA A 230 -17.71 -16.29 13.60
N ILE A 231 -16.76 -15.73 12.83
CA ILE A 231 -16.93 -14.48 12.11
C ILE A 231 -16.90 -14.72 10.59
N GLN A 232 -18.07 -14.68 9.94
CA GLN A 232 -18.17 -14.82 8.48
C GLN A 232 -17.64 -13.59 7.71
N SER A 233 -17.69 -12.40 8.32
CA SER A 233 -17.22 -11.17 7.70
C SER A 233 -16.75 -10.18 8.76
N GLN A 234 -15.45 -9.86 8.72
CA GLN A 234 -14.79 -8.86 9.56
C GLN A 234 -14.03 -7.89 8.67
N GLN A 235 -14.23 -6.60 8.90
CA GLN A 235 -13.35 -5.56 8.40
C GLN A 235 -12.54 -5.00 9.56
N VAL A 236 -11.23 -4.88 9.38
CA VAL A 236 -10.33 -4.40 10.43
C VAL A 236 -9.70 -3.08 9.98
N GLY A 237 -10.23 -1.98 10.50
CA GLY A 237 -9.61 -0.67 10.30
C GLY A 237 -8.52 -0.45 11.34
N ILE A 238 -7.24 -0.54 10.97
CA ILE A 238 -6.12 -0.18 11.84
C ILE A 238 -5.64 1.23 11.48
N THR A 239 -5.66 2.14 12.46
CA THR A 239 -5.10 3.51 12.32
C THR A 239 -3.86 3.62 13.17
N ILE A 240 -2.72 4.01 12.59
CA ILE A 240 -1.47 4.20 13.33
C ILE A 240 -1.50 5.58 13.99
N ASP A 241 -1.36 5.62 15.31
CA ASP A 241 -1.41 6.84 16.12
C ASP A 241 0.00 7.36 16.43
N ALA A 242 0.91 6.45 16.80
CA ALA A 242 2.32 6.77 17.02
C ALA A 242 3.22 5.58 16.65
N VAL A 243 4.41 5.89 16.13
CA VAL A 243 5.48 4.92 15.88
C VAL A 243 6.74 5.41 16.57
N GLU A 244 7.26 4.61 17.49
CA GLU A 244 8.50 4.87 18.21
C GLU A 244 9.48 3.76 17.85
N ILE A 245 10.60 4.09 17.22
CA ILE A 245 11.60 3.11 16.79
C ILE A 245 12.84 3.32 17.64
N ASP A 246 13.20 2.31 18.43
CA ASP A 246 14.38 2.27 19.27
C ASP A 246 15.32 1.17 18.76
N GLY A 247 16.19 1.55 17.82
CA GLY A 247 17.17 0.65 17.21
C GLY A 247 16.53 -0.60 16.57
N ALA A 248 16.70 -1.74 17.23
CA ALA A 248 16.18 -3.04 16.78
C ALA A 248 14.77 -3.36 17.31
N GLN A 249 14.12 -2.43 18.02
CA GLN A 249 12.75 -2.54 18.50
C GLN A 249 11.91 -1.38 17.99
N ALA A 250 10.62 -1.63 17.78
CA ALA A 250 9.65 -0.59 17.43
C ALA A 250 8.39 -0.78 18.25
N MET A 251 7.90 0.30 18.83
CA MET A 251 6.65 0.36 19.55
C MET A 251 5.66 1.18 18.75
N VAL A 252 4.58 0.56 18.33
CA VAL A 252 3.56 1.16 17.48
C VAL A 252 2.26 1.21 18.26
N ARG A 253 1.77 2.41 18.52
CA ARG A 253 0.41 2.60 19.02
C ARG A 253 -0.53 2.69 17.83
N VAL A 254 -1.53 1.83 17.83
CA VAL A 254 -2.59 1.83 16.83
C VAL A 254 -3.96 1.90 17.49
N SER A 255 -4.91 2.48 16.79
CA SER A 255 -6.33 2.37 17.10
C SER A 255 -6.97 1.41 16.10
N ARG A 256 -7.48 0.29 16.62
CA ARG A 256 -8.19 -0.72 15.85
C ARG A 256 -9.69 -0.48 15.93
N ARG A 257 -10.35 -0.41 14.78
CA ARG A 257 -11.79 -0.30 14.61
C ARG A 257 -12.28 -1.46 13.76
N ASP A 258 -12.85 -2.45 14.42
CA ASP A 258 -13.45 -3.59 13.73
C ASP A 258 -14.88 -3.30 13.32
N THR A 259 -15.29 -3.83 12.18
CA THR A 259 -16.69 -3.95 11.80
C THR A 259 -16.97 -5.43 11.58
N ILE A 260 -17.74 -6.04 12.49
CA ILE A 260 -18.07 -7.46 12.47
C ILE A 260 -19.53 -7.59 12.04
N ASN A 261 -19.80 -8.32 10.97
CA ASN A 261 -21.15 -8.49 10.42
C ASN A 261 -21.89 -7.15 10.18
N GLY A 262 -21.16 -6.14 9.67
CA GLY A 262 -21.70 -4.80 9.42
C GLY A 262 -21.93 -3.93 10.67
N LYS A 263 -21.61 -4.42 11.87
CA LYS A 263 -21.72 -3.66 13.12
C LYS A 263 -20.35 -3.11 13.55
N PRO A 264 -20.16 -1.78 13.59
CA PRO A 264 -18.92 -1.20 14.08
C PRO A 264 -18.74 -1.55 15.56
N GLN A 265 -17.58 -2.10 15.88
CA GLN A 265 -17.15 -2.39 17.25
C GLN A 265 -16.50 -1.15 17.86
N ARG A 266 -16.35 -1.17 19.19
CA ARG A 266 -15.68 -0.09 19.91
C ARG A 266 -14.22 0.00 19.46
N PRO A 267 -13.71 1.21 19.15
CA PRO A 267 -12.31 1.37 18.84
C PRO A 267 -11.47 0.97 20.06
N GLN A 268 -10.49 0.09 19.84
CA GLN A 268 -9.56 -0.36 20.86
C GLN A 268 -8.17 0.19 20.52
N GLN A 269 -7.52 0.81 21.49
CA GLN A 269 -6.10 1.14 21.37
C GLN A 269 -5.29 -0.12 21.63
N GLN A 270 -4.29 -0.37 20.80
CA GLN A 270 -3.39 -1.50 20.92
C GLN A 270 -1.96 -1.03 20.72
N THR A 271 -1.05 -1.57 21.52
CA THR A 271 0.37 -1.30 21.40
C THR A 271 1.08 -2.52 20.85
N PHE A 272 1.60 -2.40 19.63
CA PHE A 272 2.38 -3.44 18.98
C PHE A 272 3.86 -3.22 19.31
N ARG A 273 4.50 -4.25 19.87
CA ARG A 273 5.95 -4.32 20.01
C ARG A 273 6.50 -5.16 18.89
N LEU A 274 7.25 -4.55 18.00
CA LEU A 274 7.97 -5.20 16.92
C LEU A 274 9.45 -5.26 17.27
N ALA A 275 10.12 -6.29 16.78
CA ALA A 275 11.57 -6.36 16.81
C ALA A 275 12.10 -6.75 15.45
N GLN A 276 13.27 -6.22 15.13
CA GLN A 276 13.99 -6.58 13.93
C GLN A 276 14.79 -7.87 14.20
N LYS A 277 14.45 -8.95 13.47
CA LYS A 277 15.15 -10.24 13.54
C LYS A 277 15.62 -10.62 12.14
N GLY A 278 16.93 -10.79 11.97
CA GLY A 278 17.52 -11.18 10.68
C GLY A 278 17.31 -10.17 9.54
N GLY A 279 17.13 -8.88 9.86
CA GLY A 279 16.85 -7.82 8.88
C GLY A 279 15.37 -7.60 8.56
N ALA A 280 14.47 -8.48 9.02
CA ALA A 280 13.02 -8.32 8.89
C ALA A 280 12.38 -7.87 10.21
N TRP A 281 11.32 -7.06 10.13
CA TRP A 281 10.52 -6.67 11.30
C TRP A 281 9.47 -7.74 11.57
N SER A 282 9.30 -8.12 12.84
CA SER A 282 8.27 -9.08 13.26
C SER A 282 7.59 -8.62 14.54
N ILE A 283 6.31 -8.94 14.69
CA ILE A 283 5.54 -8.56 15.88
C ILE A 283 5.93 -9.50 17.02
N GLN A 284 6.62 -9.00 18.03
CA GLN A 284 6.91 -9.75 19.26
C GLN A 284 5.66 -9.85 20.13
N SER A 285 5.00 -8.73 20.42
CA SER A 285 3.90 -8.69 21.38
C SER A 285 2.85 -7.66 21.00
N ILE A 286 1.62 -7.92 21.41
CA ILE A 286 0.48 -7.03 21.19
C ILE A 286 -0.14 -6.78 22.57
N GLY A 287 0.00 -5.56 23.08
CA GLY A 287 -0.67 -5.10 24.29
C GLY A 287 -2.01 -4.45 23.97
N GLN A 288 -2.96 -4.54 24.90
CA GLN A 288 -4.18 -3.75 24.92
C GLN A 288 -4.10 -2.67 26.01
#